data_AF-A0A2V7V2P2-F1
#
_entry.id   AF-A0A2V7V2P2-F1
#
_cell.length_a   1.000
_cell.length_b   1.000
_cell.length_c   1.000
_cell.angle_alpha   90.00
_cell.angle_beta   90.00
_cell.angle_gamma   90.00
#
_symmetry.space_group_name_H-M   'P 1'
#
loop_
_entity.id
_entity.type
_entity.pdbx_description
1 polymer ?
#
loop_
_entity_poly.entity_id
_entity_poly.type
_entity_poly.pdbx_seq_one_letter_code
_entity_poly.pdbx_strand_id
1 'polypeptide(L)' 'DRRNPDGEFFGEARLRRLVEESPASAAALVDRLFASAFAFGDELPWEDDATAVVIRRT' A
#
# COMPACT_ATOMS: atom_id res chain seq x y z
N ASP A 1 4.02 -8.06 6.14
CA ASP A 1 3.91 -7.66 4.71
C ASP A 1 2.84 -8.53 4.05
N ARG A 2 2.36 -8.17 2.86
CA ARG A 2 1.30 -8.88 2.14
C ARG A 2 1.82 -9.45 0.83
N ARG A 3 1.55 -10.74 0.60
CA ARG A 3 1.92 -11.44 -0.63
C ARG A 3 0.75 -11.61 -1.57
N ASN A 4 1.05 -11.64 -2.86
CA ASN A 4 0.12 -12.12 -3.88
C ASN A 4 0.13 -13.67 -3.94
N PRO A 5 -0.73 -14.29 -4.76
CA PRO A 5 -0.76 -15.75 -4.92
C PRO A 5 0.54 -16.37 -5.44
N ASP A 6 1.37 -15.60 -6.15
CA ASP A 6 2.69 -16.03 -6.63
C ASP A 6 3.78 -15.95 -5.54
N GLY A 7 3.43 -15.50 -4.33
CA GLY A 7 4.33 -15.35 -3.20
C GLY A 7 5.22 -14.10 -3.26
N GLU A 8 4.93 -13.17 -4.17
CA GLU A 8 5.62 -11.88 -4.28
C GLU A 8 5.08 -10.88 -3.25
N PHE A 9 5.97 -10.09 -2.67
CA PHE A 9 5.60 -8.97 -1.80
C PHE A 9 5.08 -7.77 -2.60
N PHE A 10 4.24 -6.94 -1.97
CA PHE A 10 3.75 -5.69 -2.56
C PHE A 10 4.92 -4.82 -3.02
N GLY A 11 5.91 -4.63 -2.14
CA GLY A 11 7.22 -4.09 -2.46
C GLY A 11 7.27 -2.57 -2.64
N GLU A 12 8.48 -2.03 -2.52
CA GLU A 12 8.76 -0.59 -2.57
C GLU A 12 8.38 0.05 -3.91
N ALA A 13 8.61 -0.64 -5.03
CA ALA A 13 8.35 -0.07 -6.36
C ALA A 13 6.86 0.27 -6.58
N ARG A 14 5.95 -0.59 -6.11
CA ARG A 14 4.50 -0.35 -6.18
C ARG A 14 4.08 0.77 -5.25
N LEU A 15 4.64 0.81 -4.03
CA LEU A 15 4.43 1.90 -3.08
C LEU A 15 4.87 3.24 -3.67
N ARG A 16 6.07 3.32 -4.25
CA ARG A 16 6.60 4.55 -4.87
C ARG A 16 5.68 5.06 -5.99
N ARG A 17 5.29 4.17 -6.91
CA ARG A 17 4.36 4.51 -8.00
C ARG A 17 3.04 5.05 -7.46
N LEU A 18 2.47 4.41 -6.43
CA LEU A 18 1.23 4.83 -5.80
C LEU A 18 1.32 6.24 -5.20
N VAL A 19 2.46 6.59 -4.60
CA VAL A 19 2.69 7.93 -4.05
C VAL A 19 2.85 8.97 -5.17
N GLU A 20 3.62 8.66 -6.21
CA GLU A 20 3.90 9.57 -7.33
C GLU A 20 2.65 9.88 -8.17
N GLU A 21 1.77 8.90 -8.38
CA GLU A 21 0.56 9.03 -9.20
C GLU A 21 -0.62 9.71 -8.46
N SER A 22 -0.41 10.15 -7.22
CA SER A 22 -1.49 10.55 -6.32
C SER A 22 -1.28 11.95 -5.73
N PRO A 23 -1.90 13.02 -6.30
CA PRO A 23 -1.95 14.35 -5.68
C PRO A 23 -2.94 14.41 -4.50
N ALA A 24 -3.06 13.32 -3.74
CA ALA A 24 -4.06 13.13 -2.71
C ALA A 24 -3.73 13.87 -1.40
N SER A 25 -4.74 13.99 -0.52
CA SER A 25 -4.49 14.32 0.89
C SER A 25 -3.73 13.18 1.57
N ALA A 26 -3.06 13.48 2.69
CA ALA A 26 -2.36 12.45 3.47
C ALA A 26 -3.29 11.30 3.87
N ALA A 27 -4.52 11.62 4.29
CA ALA A 27 -5.54 10.63 4.63
C ALA A 27 -5.91 9.75 3.42
N ALA A 28 -6.21 10.38 2.27
CA ALA A 28 -6.55 9.65 1.05
C ALA A 28 -5.39 8.78 0.52
N LEU A 29 -4.13 9.13 0.82
CA LEU A 29 -2.98 8.30 0.47
C LEU A 29 -2.90 7.03 1.32
N VAL A 30 -3.23 7.11 2.61
CA VAL A 30 -3.30 5.91 3.49
C VAL A 30 -4.38 4.96 2.98
N ASP A 31 -5.58 5.47 2.69
CA ASP A 31 -6.69 4.64 2.21
C ASP A 31 -6.34 3.94 0.89
N ARG A 32 -5.73 4.69 -0.05
CA ARG A 32 -5.26 4.14 -1.33
C ARG A 32 -4.18 3.08 -1.15
N LEU A 33 -3.23 3.30 -0.24
CA LEU A 33 -2.16 2.34 0.05
C LEU A 33 -2.74 1.01 0.50
N PHE A 34 -3.61 1.02 1.50
CA PHE A 34 -4.22 -0.21 2.00
C PHE A 34 -5.11 -0.87 0.95
N ALA A 35 -5.95 -0.12 0.24
CA ALA A 35 -6.77 -0.67 -0.85
C ALA A 35 -5.91 -1.36 -1.93
N SER A 36 -4.79 -0.74 -2.31
CA SER A 36 -3.86 -1.31 -3.30
C SER A 36 -3.18 -2.58 -2.78
N ALA A 37 -2.74 -2.59 -1.51
CA ALA A 37 -2.17 -3.78 -0.89
C ALA A 37 -3.19 -4.92 -0.79
N PHE A 38 -4.43 -4.63 -0.38
CA PHE A 38 -5.52 -5.61 -0.33
C PHE A 38 -5.78 -6.26 -1.69
N ALA A 39 -5.94 -5.44 -2.73
CA ALA A 39 -6.15 -5.91 -4.10
C ALA A 39 -4.96 -6.72 -4.63
N PHE A 40 -3.73 -6.31 -4.33
CA PHE A 40 -2.53 -7.03 -4.73
C PHE A 40 -2.45 -8.44 -4.12
N GLY A 41 -2.85 -8.56 -2.84
CA GLY A 41 -2.84 -9.83 -2.13
C GLY A 41 -4.07 -10.70 -2.33
N ASP A 42 -4.98 -10.38 -3.26
CA ASP A 42 -6.20 -11.16 -3.54
C ASP A 42 -6.96 -11.59 -2.27
N GLU A 43 -7.14 -10.64 -1.34
CA GLU A 43 -7.80 -10.88 -0.03
C GLU A 43 -7.13 -11.93 0.89
N LEU A 44 -5.97 -12.49 0.54
CA LEU A 44 -5.15 -13.35 1.42
C LEU A 44 -4.83 -12.68 2.77
N PRO A 45 -4.56 -13.42 3.85
CA PRO A 45 -4.20 -12.81 5.13
C PRO A 45 -2.87 -12.04 5.05
N TRP A 46 -2.69 -11.06 5.94
CA TRP A 46 -1.40 -10.41 6.14
C TRP A 46 -0.42 -11.39 6.81
N GLU A 47 0.85 -11.39 6.39
CA GLU A 47 1.88 -12.22 7.05
C GLU A 47 2.35 -11.62 8.37
N ASP A 48 2.16 -10.32 8.54
CA ASP A 48 2.57 -9.54 9.70
C ASP A 48 1.72 -8.26 9.79
N ASP A 49 1.67 -7.65 10.96
CA ASP A 49 0.97 -6.39 11.19
C ASP A 49 1.51 -5.28 10.27
N ALA A 50 0.62 -4.46 9.74
CA ALA A 50 0.97 -3.35 8.85
C ALA A 50 0.49 -2.02 9.44
N THR A 51 1.43 -1.08 9.63
CA THR A 51 1.15 0.27 10.11
C THR A 51 1.73 1.29 9.13
N ALA A 52 0.95 2.32 8.77
CA ALA A 52 1.40 3.40 7.89
C ALA A 52 1.10 4.77 8.51
N VAL A 53 2.05 5.70 8.40
CA VAL A 53 1.89 7.10 8.79
C VAL A 53 2.30 7.97 7.60
N VAL A 54 1.41 8.85 7.15
CA VAL A 54 1.65 9.74 6.01
C VAL A 54 1.73 11.18 6.51
N ILE A 55 2.84 11.85 6.17
CA ILE A 55 3.05 13.27 6.45
C ILE A 55 3.15 13.98 5.11
N ARG A 56 2.25 14.94 4.86
CA ARG A 56 2.32 15.84 3.71
C ARG A 56 2.80 17.20 4.17
N ARG A 57 3.92 17.67 3.63
CA ARG A 57 4.36 19.06 3.81
C ARG A 57 3.69 19.91 2.75
N THR A 58 2.94 20.92 3.21
CA THR A 58 2.34 21.97 2.39
C THR A 58 3.23 23.19 2.36
#